data_AF-A0A9D4VUE0-F1
#
_entry.id   AF-A0A9D4VUE0-F1
#
_cell.length_a   1.000
_cell.length_b   1.000
_cell.length_c   1.000
_cell.angle_alpha   90.00
_cell.angle_beta   90.00
_cell.angle_gamma   90.00
#
_symmetry.space_group_name_H-M   'P 1'
#
loop_
_entity.id
_entity.type
_entity.pdbx_description
1 polymer ?
#
loop_
_entity_poly.entity_id
_entity_poly.type
_entity_poly.pdbx_seq_one_letter_code
_entity_poly.pdbx_strand_id
1 'polypeptide(L)'
;VGVQSIIKTMTPTNITFDWQSYTEDPAFSSEDDSVTAEALWEQINVTRDSSDYLWYLTDVNISPNESFIKNGPSPILTANSAGHVLHVFVNGQLSGTVYGGLDNPKLTFSESVNLKVGNNKISLLSVAVGLP
;
A
#
# COMPACT_ATOMS: atom_id res chain seq x y z
N VAL A 1 -19.47 -3.30 -41.62
CA VAL A 1 -18.17 -2.96 -41.02
C VAL A 1 -17.96 -1.47 -41.21
N GLY A 2 -18.20 -0.66 -40.17
CA GLY A 2 -18.00 0.79 -40.23
C GLY A 2 -16.67 1.15 -39.60
N VAL A 3 -15.70 1.56 -40.43
CA VAL A 3 -14.42 2.12 -39.94
C VAL A 3 -14.71 3.52 -39.44
N GLN A 4 -14.46 3.78 -38.16
CA GLN A 4 -14.61 5.10 -37.56
C GLN A 4 -13.40 5.95 -37.96
N SER A 5 -13.61 6.92 -38.87
CA SER A 5 -12.53 7.70 -39.51
C SER A 5 -12.30 9.09 -38.89
N ILE A 6 -12.58 9.29 -37.60
CA ILE A 6 -12.42 10.60 -36.96
C ILE A 6 -11.13 10.61 -36.15
N ILE A 7 -10.16 11.42 -36.58
CA ILE A 7 -8.93 11.69 -35.81
C ILE A 7 -9.30 12.63 -34.66
N LYS A 8 -9.24 12.12 -33.43
CA LYS A 8 -9.47 12.93 -32.23
C LYS A 8 -8.23 13.78 -31.94
N THR A 9 -8.41 15.08 -31.77
CA THR A 9 -7.37 16.01 -31.34
C THR A 9 -7.72 16.61 -29.98
N MET A 10 -6.72 16.74 -29.11
CA MET A 10 -6.86 17.37 -27.79
C MET A 10 -6.00 18.63 -27.77
N THR A 11 -6.63 19.80 -27.84
CA THR A 11 -5.94 21.10 -27.81
C THR A 11 -6.05 21.71 -26.41
N PRO A 12 -4.93 21.99 -25.71
CA PRO A 12 -4.97 22.61 -24.39
C PRO A 12 -5.54 24.03 -24.50
N THR A 13 -6.32 24.44 -23.50
CA THR A 13 -7.03 25.73 -23.48
C THR A 13 -6.24 26.88 -22.85
N ASN A 14 -4.94 26.70 -22.57
CA ASN A 14 -4.04 27.68 -21.93
C ASN A 14 -4.58 28.26 -20.60
N ILE A 15 -5.35 27.47 -19.85
CA ILE A 15 -5.85 27.82 -18.51
C ILE A 15 -4.88 27.23 -17.47
N THR A 16 -4.55 28.02 -16.44
CA THR A 16 -3.81 27.57 -15.25
C THR A 16 -4.77 27.39 -14.07
N PHE A 17 -4.48 26.42 -13.21
CA PHE A 17 -5.25 26.14 -12.00
C PHE A 17 -4.46 26.56 -10.76
N ASP A 18 -5.14 27.18 -9.80
CA ASP A 18 -4.58 27.54 -8.50
C ASP A 18 -4.76 26.36 -7.52
N TRP A 19 -3.81 25.43 -7.53
CA TRP A 19 -3.88 24.22 -6.71
C TRP A 19 -3.61 24.48 -5.22
N GLN A 20 -4.36 23.77 -4.38
CA GLN A 20 -4.07 23.60 -2.96
C GLN A 20 -3.76 22.13 -2.70
N SER A 21 -2.99 21.84 -1.66
CA SER A 21 -2.61 20.48 -1.28
C SER A 21 -2.91 20.22 0.20
N TYR A 22 -3.33 18.99 0.47
CA TYR A 22 -3.38 18.40 1.81
C TYR A 22 -2.68 17.05 1.75
N THR A 23 -1.86 16.75 2.75
CA THR A 23 -1.15 15.47 2.86
C THR A 23 -1.94 14.54 3.75
N GLU A 24 -2.33 13.40 3.20
CA GLU A 24 -2.88 12.29 3.98
C GLU A 24 -1.72 11.52 4.63
N ASP A 25 -1.77 11.35 5.94
CA ASP A 25 -0.76 10.60 6.68
C ASP A 25 -1.05 9.09 6.66
N PRO A 26 -0.03 8.21 6.65
CA PRO A 26 -0.24 6.78 6.78
C PRO A 26 -0.93 6.41 8.10
N ALA A 27 -1.86 5.46 8.04
CA ALA A 27 -2.50 4.95 9.24
C ALA A 27 -1.49 4.19 10.12
N PHE A 28 -1.72 4.21 11.43
CA PHE A 28 -0.95 3.48 12.43
C PHE A 28 -1.90 2.64 13.26
N SER A 29 -1.47 1.44 13.63
CA SER A 29 -2.20 0.61 14.60
C SER A 29 -2.35 1.37 15.92
N SER A 30 -3.54 1.29 16.52
CA SER A 30 -3.90 1.96 17.76
C SER A 30 -4.88 1.13 18.59
N GLU A 31 -5.02 1.44 19.89
CA GLU A 31 -6.03 0.79 20.74
C GLU A 31 -7.47 1.16 20.34
N ASP A 32 -7.63 2.24 19.58
CA ASP A 32 -8.91 2.74 19.09
C ASP A 32 -9.30 2.14 17.72
N ASP A 33 -8.51 1.18 17.20
CA ASP A 33 -8.78 0.54 15.92
C ASP A 33 -10.13 -0.19 15.96
N SER A 34 -11.06 0.26 15.10
CA SER A 34 -12.45 -0.23 15.07
C SER A 34 -12.61 -1.73 14.77
N VAL A 35 -11.60 -2.35 14.16
CA VAL A 35 -11.59 -3.77 13.78
C VAL A 35 -10.19 -4.33 13.98
N THR A 36 -10.06 -5.39 14.79
CA THR A 36 -8.82 -6.13 15.00
C THR A 36 -9.07 -7.63 14.81
N ALA A 37 -8.07 -8.34 14.30
CA ALA A 37 -8.16 -9.78 14.07
C ALA A 37 -6.76 -10.42 14.14
N GLU A 38 -6.69 -11.65 14.65
CA GLU A 38 -5.47 -12.48 14.60
C GLU A 38 -5.31 -13.19 13.24
N ALA A 39 -5.75 -12.55 12.15
CA ALA A 39 -5.72 -13.10 10.81
C ALA A 39 -5.75 -12.00 9.74
N LEU A 40 -5.28 -12.33 8.53
CA LEU A 40 -5.47 -11.49 7.35
C LEU A 40 -6.86 -11.75 6.74
N TRP A 41 -7.67 -10.70 6.62
CA TRP A 41 -8.98 -10.78 5.98
C TRP A 41 -8.92 -10.32 4.54
N GLU A 42 -9.75 -10.91 3.69
CA GLU A 42 -9.87 -10.49 2.29
C GLU A 42 -10.52 -9.09 2.21
N GLN A 43 -10.01 -8.24 1.30
CA GLN A 43 -10.32 -6.82 1.26
C GLN A 43 -11.81 -6.52 1.01
N ILE A 44 -12.44 -7.13 0.00
CA ILE A 44 -13.84 -6.87 -0.36
C ILE A 44 -14.77 -7.30 0.77
N ASN A 45 -14.44 -8.38 1.48
CA ASN A 45 -15.20 -8.82 2.63
C ASN A 45 -15.19 -7.80 3.77
N VAL A 46 -14.08 -7.06 3.94
CA VAL A 46 -13.96 -6.00 4.95
C VAL A 46 -14.60 -4.69 4.48
N THR A 47 -14.22 -4.20 3.29
CA THR A 47 -14.66 -2.89 2.80
C THR A 47 -16.09 -2.90 2.27
N ARG A 48 -16.63 -4.08 1.91
CA ARG A 48 -17.92 -4.21 1.20
C ARG A 48 -18.00 -3.33 -0.05
N ASP A 49 -16.85 -3.12 -0.70
CA ASP A 49 -16.70 -2.24 -1.88
C ASP A 49 -17.14 -0.78 -1.61
N SER A 50 -17.16 -0.37 -0.35
CA SER A 50 -17.46 1.04 0.01
C SER A 50 -16.26 1.97 -0.20
N SER A 51 -15.06 1.41 -0.33
CA SER A 51 -13.82 2.11 -0.66
C SER A 51 -12.86 1.16 -1.38
N ASP A 52 -12.08 1.72 -2.30
CA ASP A 52 -10.96 1.04 -2.97
C ASP A 52 -9.81 0.75 -2.01
N TYR A 53 -9.75 1.41 -0.85
CA TYR A 53 -8.62 1.39 0.07
C TYR A 53 -8.91 0.57 1.33
N LEU A 54 -7.94 -0.26 1.72
CA LEU A 54 -7.92 -0.94 3.02
C LEU A 54 -6.53 -0.91 3.62
N TRP A 55 -6.44 -0.47 4.87
CA TRP A 55 -5.22 -0.56 5.68
C TRP A 55 -5.15 -1.90 6.40
N TYR A 56 -4.04 -2.61 6.21
CA TYR A 56 -3.63 -3.73 7.06
C TYR A 56 -2.49 -3.25 7.96
N LEU A 57 -2.72 -3.28 9.27
CA LEU A 57 -1.81 -2.71 10.25
C LEU A 57 -1.29 -3.82 11.16
N THR A 58 0.01 -3.83 11.41
CA THR A 58 0.62 -4.76 12.37
C THR A 58 1.87 -4.18 13.00
N ASP A 59 2.15 -4.63 14.22
CA ASP A 59 3.29 -4.19 15.01
C ASP A 59 4.34 -5.30 15.10
N VAL A 60 5.60 -4.95 14.89
CA VAL A 60 6.74 -5.87 14.93
C VAL A 60 7.75 -5.35 15.94
N ASN A 61 7.86 -6.06 17.06
CA ASN A 61 8.82 -5.72 18.10
C ASN A 61 10.19 -6.36 17.85
N ILE A 62 11.23 -5.53 17.76
CA ILE A 62 12.60 -5.93 17.47
C ILE A 62 13.45 -5.88 18.75
N SER A 63 14.11 -6.99 19.05
CA SER A 63 15.04 -7.07 20.18
C SER A 63 16.33 -6.26 19.92
N PRO A 64 16.93 -5.62 20.94
CA PRO A 64 18.25 -4.99 20.81
C PRO A 64 19.37 -5.98 20.46
N ASN A 65 19.12 -7.28 20.63
CA ASN A 65 20.08 -8.33 20.36
C ASN A 65 20.02 -8.89 18.93
N GLU A 66 19.09 -8.42 18.10
CA GLU A 66 19.01 -8.82 16.70
C GLU A 66 20.32 -8.55 15.95
N SER A 67 20.70 -9.48 15.07
CA SER A 67 21.99 -9.44 14.37
C SER A 67 22.11 -8.21 13.45
N PHE A 68 21.02 -7.81 12.80
CA PHE A 68 20.99 -6.65 11.90
C PHE A 68 21.21 -5.31 12.62
N ILE A 69 20.95 -5.24 13.92
CA ILE A 69 21.24 -4.05 14.74
C ILE A 69 22.75 -3.90 14.98
N LYS A 70 23.49 -5.01 15.04
CA LYS A 70 24.91 -5.08 15.43
C LYS A 70 25.88 -5.15 14.23
N ASN A 71 25.48 -4.68 13.05
CA ASN A 71 26.20 -4.75 11.75
C ASN A 71 25.78 -5.90 10.82
N GLY A 72 24.66 -6.60 11.07
CA GLY A 72 24.07 -7.52 10.10
C GLY A 72 23.31 -6.82 8.97
N PRO A 73 22.93 -7.54 7.90
CA PRO A 73 22.10 -6.98 6.84
C PRO A 73 20.69 -6.65 7.37
N SER A 74 20.11 -5.56 6.87
CA SER A 74 18.72 -5.22 7.16
C SER A 74 17.76 -6.37 6.79
N PRO A 75 16.69 -6.58 7.57
CA PRO A 75 15.73 -7.64 7.30
C PRO A 75 14.96 -7.37 6.00
N ILE A 76 14.56 -8.44 5.33
CA ILE A 76 13.70 -8.39 4.14
C ILE A 76 12.25 -8.56 4.59
N LEU A 77 11.38 -7.62 4.22
CA LEU A 77 9.94 -7.73 4.38
C LEU A 77 9.33 -8.24 3.08
N THR A 78 8.65 -9.38 3.16
CA THR A 78 7.90 -9.96 2.04
C THR A 78 6.40 -9.92 2.34
N ALA A 79 5.63 -9.29 1.47
CA ALA A 79 4.18 -9.22 1.54
C ALA A 79 3.57 -9.69 0.21
N ASN A 80 2.77 -10.75 0.26
CA ASN A 80 1.99 -11.24 -0.87
C ASN A 80 0.56 -10.73 -0.76
N SER A 81 0.01 -10.18 -1.83
CA SER A 81 -1.39 -9.75 -1.89
C SER A 81 -2.05 -10.23 -3.18
N ALA A 82 -3.37 -10.39 -3.10
CA ALA A 82 -4.21 -10.77 -4.24
C ALA A 82 -4.32 -9.68 -5.31
N GLY A 83 -3.87 -8.45 -5.01
CA GLY A 83 -3.95 -7.30 -5.89
C GLY A 83 -4.88 -6.20 -5.36
N HIS A 84 -4.92 -5.04 -6.01
CA HIS A 84 -4.29 -4.69 -7.29
C HIS A 84 -3.05 -3.82 -7.13
N VAL A 85 -2.97 -3.05 -6.04
CA VAL A 85 -1.82 -2.24 -5.67
C VAL A 85 -1.56 -2.43 -4.18
N LEU A 86 -0.28 -2.37 -3.79
CA LEU A 86 0.12 -2.39 -2.40
C LEU A 86 1.19 -1.33 -2.16
N HIS A 87 0.92 -0.41 -1.24
CA HIS A 87 1.93 0.48 -0.67
C HIS A 87 2.35 -0.05 0.70
N VAL A 88 3.65 -0.11 0.94
CA VAL A 88 4.21 -0.61 2.20
C VAL A 88 4.86 0.54 2.94
N PHE A 89 4.37 0.84 4.13
CA PHE A 89 4.92 1.85 5.03
C PHE A 89 5.53 1.18 6.26
N VAL A 90 6.70 1.65 6.64
CA VAL A 90 7.41 1.22 7.86
C VAL A 90 7.66 2.45 8.70
N ASN A 91 7.11 2.47 9.91
CA ASN A 91 7.18 3.60 10.83
C ASN A 91 6.73 4.93 10.20
N GLY A 92 5.68 4.89 9.38
CA GLY A 92 5.11 6.06 8.70
C GLY A 92 5.85 6.49 7.43
N GLN A 93 6.94 5.82 7.07
CA GLN A 93 7.69 6.13 5.85
C GLN A 93 7.40 5.11 4.76
N LEU A 94 7.08 5.59 3.55
CA LEU A 94 6.90 4.72 2.39
C LEU A 94 8.20 3.96 2.11
N SER A 95 8.13 2.64 2.21
CA SER A 95 9.24 1.73 1.89
C SER A 95 9.19 1.27 0.45
N GLY A 96 8.00 1.10 -0.13
CA GLY A 96 7.86 0.81 -1.55
C GLY A 96 6.42 0.63 -2.01
N THR A 97 6.27 0.42 -3.32
CA THR A 97 4.97 0.23 -3.99
C THR A 97 5.11 -0.81 -5.07
N VAL A 98 4.14 -1.73 -5.13
CA VAL A 98 4.01 -2.72 -6.21
C VAL A 98 2.57 -2.73 -6.71
N TYR A 99 2.39 -3.02 -8.00
CA TYR A 99 1.07 -3.10 -8.62
C TYR A 99 1.03 -4.22 -9.67
N GLY A 100 -0.15 -4.83 -9.81
CA GLY A 100 -0.43 -5.87 -10.80
C GLY A 100 -0.96 -5.30 -12.12
N GLY A 101 -1.04 -6.17 -13.13
CA GLY A 101 -1.73 -5.88 -14.39
C GLY A 101 -3.14 -6.47 -14.41
N LEU A 102 -3.92 -6.16 -15.45
CA LEU A 102 -5.30 -6.66 -15.60
C LEU A 102 -5.38 -8.19 -15.52
N ASP A 103 -4.54 -8.89 -16.29
CA ASP A 103 -4.55 -10.36 -16.35
C ASP A 103 -3.86 -11.02 -15.15
N ASN A 104 -3.05 -10.27 -14.40
CA ASN A 104 -2.31 -10.76 -13.24
C ASN A 104 -2.27 -9.69 -12.13
N PRO A 105 -3.35 -9.58 -11.34
CA PRO A 105 -3.45 -8.58 -10.28
C PRO A 105 -2.63 -8.91 -9.04
N LYS A 106 -2.29 -10.20 -8.85
CA LYS A 106 -1.50 -10.68 -7.70
C LYS A 106 -0.12 -10.05 -7.69
N LEU A 107 0.35 -9.73 -6.49
CA LEU A 107 1.58 -8.96 -6.29
C LEU A 107 2.36 -9.45 -5.08
N THR A 108 3.68 -9.25 -5.16
CA THR A 108 4.63 -9.53 -4.08
C THR A 108 5.52 -8.31 -3.91
N PHE A 109 5.48 -7.70 -2.73
CA PHE A 109 6.52 -6.81 -2.26
C PHE A 109 7.59 -7.65 -1.56
N SER A 110 8.86 -7.44 -1.86
CA SER A 110 9.96 -8.16 -1.20
C SER A 110 11.23 -7.33 -1.22
N GLU A 111 11.36 -6.42 -0.25
CA GLU A 111 12.50 -5.50 -0.17
C GLU A 111 13.06 -5.41 1.25
N SER A 112 14.30 -4.91 1.33
CA SER A 112 14.97 -4.62 2.60
C SER A 112 14.32 -3.42 3.28
N VAL A 113 13.98 -3.53 4.56
CA VAL A 113 13.30 -2.48 5.33
C VAL A 113 14.11 -2.03 6.55
N ASN A 114 13.96 -0.76 6.91
CA ASN A 114 14.65 -0.18 8.06
C ASN A 114 13.80 -0.34 9.33
N LEU A 115 14.12 -1.36 10.13
CA LEU A 115 13.51 -1.58 11.44
C LEU A 115 14.44 -1.11 12.55
N LYS A 116 13.85 -0.55 13.61
CA LYS A 116 14.55 -0.04 14.80
C LYS A 116 14.32 -0.97 15.99
N VAL A 117 15.19 -0.89 16.99
CA VAL A 117 14.96 -1.58 18.27
C VAL A 117 13.65 -1.11 18.89
N GLY A 118 12.87 -2.05 19.43
CA GLY A 118 11.54 -1.80 19.99
C GLY A 118 10.43 -2.01 18.95
N ASN A 119 9.29 -1.34 19.18
CA ASN A 119 8.11 -1.52 18.35
C ASN A 119 8.23 -0.80 17.01
N ASN A 120 7.98 -1.52 15.91
CA ASN A 120 7.91 -0.96 14.56
C ASN A 120 6.51 -1.15 14.01
N LYS A 121 5.92 -0.08 13.49
CA LYS A 121 4.59 -0.12 12.89
C LYS A 121 4.72 -0.39 11.40
N ILE A 122 4.07 -1.47 10.93
CA ILE A 122 4.01 -1.84 9.53
C ILE A 122 2.58 -1.57 9.06
N SER A 123 2.44 -0.66 8.12
CA SER A 123 1.15 -0.25 7.57
C SER A 123 1.13 -0.55 6.08
N LEU A 124 0.22 -1.43 5.66
CA LEU A 124 0.06 -1.83 4.28
C LEU A 124 -1.23 -1.22 3.74
N LEU A 125 -1.13 -0.34 2.76
CA LEU A 125 -2.30 0.19 2.04
C LEU A 125 -2.55 -0.68 0.82
N SER A 126 -3.59 -1.53 0.90
CA SER A 126 -4.06 -2.33 -0.21
C SER A 126 -5.12 -1.55 -1.01
N VAL A 127 -5.03 -1.60 -2.34
CA VAL A 127 -5.93 -0.87 -3.23
C VAL A 127 -6.57 -1.80 -4.25
N ALA A 128 -7.89 -1.75 -4.36
CA ALA A 128 -8.65 -2.36 -5.44
C ALA A 128 -8.77 -1.39 -6.63
N VAL A 129 -8.66 -1.90 -7.86
CA VAL A 129 -8.79 -1.10 -9.09
C VAL A 129 -9.93 -1.69 -9.91
N GLY A 130 -11.14 -1.55 -9.39
CA GLY A 130 -12.31 -2.25 -9.89
C GLY A 130 -12.35 -3.73 -9.48
N LEU A 131 -13.52 -4.33 -9.63
CA LEU A 131 -13.75 -5.75 -9.37
C LEU A 131 -13.80 -6.54 -10.69
N PRO A 132 -13.32 -7.79 -10.72
CA PRO A 132 -13.43 -8.68 -11.88
C PRO A 132 -14.87 -8.98 -12.32
#